data_AF-A0A8I1TJA0-F1
#
_entry.id   AF-A0A8I1TJA0-F1
#
_cell.length_a   1.000
_cell.length_b   1.000
_cell.length_c   1.000
_cell.angle_alpha   90.00
_cell.angle_beta   90.00
_cell.angle_gamma   90.00
#
_symmetry.space_group_name_H-M   'P 1'
#
loop_
_entity.id
_entity.type
_entity.pdbx_description
1 polymer ?
#
loop_
_entity_poly.entity_id
_entity_poly.type
_entity_poly.pdbx_seq_one_letter_code
_entity_poly.pdbx_strand_id
1 'polypeptide(L)'
;MDSQQVRQLLAVVIAYDNRKLADANILAWTEAARRGRWTLAEAVDAVHEHYASQSVWLMPGHVSATIRARRQDLAQREQAGYQIAAAAEVRELVAGVGRHVDDVAEHEPAPVPSKWRSACPHCHAGPGAPCVRPSRDAAPVALANVHPSRLNVAAS
;
A
#
# COMPACT_ATOMS: atom_id res chain seq x y z
N MET A 1 9.49 7.68 31.52
CA MET A 1 9.11 7.32 32.89
C MET A 1 10.07 7.97 33.87
N ASP A 2 9.57 8.62 34.92
CA ASP A 2 10.39 9.21 35.98
C ASP A 2 10.59 8.25 37.17
N SER A 3 11.39 8.66 38.15
CA SER A 3 11.69 7.85 39.34
C SER A 3 10.47 7.54 40.21
N GLN A 4 9.44 8.40 40.22
CA GLN A 4 8.22 8.17 40.97
C GLN A 4 7.38 7.07 40.32
N GLN A 5 7.22 7.12 39.00
CA GLN A 5 6.56 6.08 38.22
C GLN A 5 7.32 4.74 38.30
N VAL A 6 8.65 4.76 38.37
CA VAL A 6 9.45 3.54 38.60
C VAL A 6 9.19 2.94 39.98
N ARG A 7 9.06 3.77 41.03
CA ARG A 7 8.68 3.28 42.36
C ARG A 7 7.29 2.65 42.37
N GLN A 8 6.33 3.21 41.63
CA GLN A 8 5.00 2.62 41.45
C GLN A 8 5.08 1.26 40.76
N LEU A 9 5.82 1.16 39.66
CA LEU A 9 6.05 -0.11 38.97
C LEU A 9 6.70 -1.15 39.90
N LEU A 10 7.74 -0.77 40.64
CA LEU A 10 8.42 -1.67 41.57
C LEU A 10 7.52 -2.11 42.73
N ALA A 11 6.57 -1.30 43.17
CA ALA A 11 5.57 -1.71 44.16
C ALA A 11 4.69 -2.86 43.61
N VAL A 12 4.30 -2.81 42.34
CA VAL A 12 3.57 -3.92 41.68
C VAL A 12 4.44 -5.18 41.64
N VAL A 13 5.71 -5.05 41.26
CA VAL A 13 6.66 -6.19 41.22
C VAL A 13 6.83 -6.83 42.60
N ILE A 14 6.98 -6.01 43.64
CA ILE A 14 7.14 -6.46 45.03
C ILE A 14 5.91 -7.26 45.50
N ALA A 15 4.71 -6.88 45.05
CA ALA A 15 3.49 -7.63 45.39
C ALA A 15 3.51 -9.08 44.86
N TYR A 16 4.26 -9.36 43.81
CA TYR A 16 4.41 -10.72 43.25
C TYR A 16 5.57 -11.51 43.89
N ASP A 17 6.75 -10.90 44.06
CA ASP A 17 7.97 -11.63 44.43
C ASP A 17 8.55 -11.29 45.80
N ASN A 18 7.91 -10.40 46.55
CA ASN A 18 8.33 -9.97 47.89
C ASN A 18 9.78 -9.46 47.96
N ARG A 19 10.33 -8.89 46.88
CA ARG A 19 11.68 -8.32 46.89
C ARG A 19 11.80 -7.13 47.84
N LYS A 20 13.00 -6.91 48.38
CA LYS A 20 13.32 -5.68 49.12
C LYS A 20 13.72 -4.57 48.17
N LEU A 21 13.12 -3.40 48.32
CA LEU A 21 13.46 -2.23 47.52
C LEU A 21 14.76 -1.58 48.04
N ALA A 22 15.69 -1.30 47.13
CA ALA A 22 16.92 -0.59 47.40
C ALA A 22 17.12 0.49 46.33
N ASP A 23 17.87 1.54 46.62
CA ASP A 23 18.08 2.65 45.66
C ASP A 23 18.77 2.21 44.37
N ALA A 24 19.66 1.22 44.46
CA ALA A 24 20.28 0.60 43.29
C ALA A 24 19.24 -0.03 42.34
N ASN A 25 18.17 -0.63 42.88
CA ASN A 25 17.09 -1.18 42.07
C ASN A 25 16.37 -0.05 41.33
N ILE A 26 16.05 1.05 42.03
CA ILE A 26 15.35 2.19 41.41
C ILE A 26 16.21 2.77 40.27
N LEU A 27 17.51 2.98 40.48
CA LEU A 27 18.41 3.50 39.44
C LEU A 27 18.47 2.58 38.21
N ALA A 28 18.64 1.28 38.42
CA ALA A 28 18.71 0.31 37.34
C ALA A 28 17.40 0.25 36.52
N TRP A 29 16.25 0.27 37.22
CA TRP A 29 14.94 0.25 36.57
C TRP A 29 14.61 1.56 35.87
N THR A 30 15.00 2.71 36.42
CA THR A 30 14.86 4.02 35.76
C THR A 30 15.66 4.07 34.46
N GLU A 31 16.91 3.61 34.47
CA GLU A 31 17.73 3.60 33.27
C GLU A 31 17.19 2.63 32.20
N ALA A 32 16.72 1.44 32.60
CA ALA A 32 16.07 0.51 31.70
C ALA A 32 14.80 1.11 31.07
N ALA A 33 13.94 1.73 31.89
CA ALA A 33 12.72 2.39 31.44
C ALA A 33 13.01 3.54 30.47
N ARG A 34 14.06 4.32 30.73
CA ARG A 34 14.52 5.40 29.85
C ARG A 34 15.00 4.86 28.50
N ARG A 35 15.87 3.85 28.51
CA ARG A 35 16.40 3.23 27.28
C ARG A 35 15.30 2.57 26.45
N GLY A 36 14.38 1.86 27.11
CA GLY A 36 13.25 1.19 26.46
C GLY A 36 12.09 2.11 26.09
N ARG A 37 12.14 3.39 26.48
CA ARG A 37 11.04 4.36 26.36
C ARG A 37 9.72 3.76 26.84
N TRP A 38 9.74 3.21 28.05
CA TRP A 38 8.54 2.62 28.64
C TRP A 38 7.57 3.70 29.08
N THR A 39 6.28 3.42 28.87
CA THR A 39 5.21 4.05 29.64
C THR A 39 4.92 3.20 30.89
N LEU A 40 4.31 3.82 31.91
CA LEU A 40 3.93 3.09 33.12
C LEU A 40 2.93 1.97 32.82
N ALA A 41 1.93 2.24 31.97
CA ALA A 41 0.91 1.27 31.57
C ALA A 41 1.54 0.03 30.91
N GLU A 42 2.37 0.22 29.86
CA GLU A 42 3.04 -0.89 29.18
C GLU A 42 3.92 -1.72 30.12
N ALA A 43 4.61 -1.05 31.05
CA ALA A 43 5.46 -1.74 32.01
C ALA A 43 4.65 -2.56 33.01
N VAL A 44 3.56 -2.02 33.56
CA VAL A 44 2.66 -2.75 34.47
C VAL A 44 2.04 -3.95 33.77
N ASP A 45 1.53 -3.78 32.55
CA ASP A 45 0.95 -4.88 31.79
C ASP A 45 1.99 -5.96 31.46
N ALA A 46 3.26 -5.58 31.26
CA ALA A 46 4.35 -6.53 31.06
C ALA A 46 4.71 -7.30 32.35
N VAL A 47 4.58 -6.69 33.53
CA VAL A 47 4.73 -7.39 34.82
C VAL A 47 3.63 -8.44 34.99
N HIS A 48 2.37 -8.06 34.72
CA HIS A 48 1.24 -8.99 34.81
C HIS A 48 1.39 -10.17 33.85
N GLU A 49 1.79 -9.91 32.60
CA GLU A 49 2.05 -10.97 31.61
C GLU A 49 3.12 -11.95 32.06
N HIS A 50 4.23 -11.42 32.57
CA HIS A 50 5.33 -12.23 33.07
C HIS A 50 4.84 -13.17 34.17
N TYR A 51 4.16 -12.63 35.19
CA TYR A 51 3.68 -13.44 36.30
C TYR A 51 2.43 -14.27 36.01
N ALA A 52 1.73 -14.02 34.91
CA ALA A 52 0.65 -14.89 34.43
C ALA A 52 1.16 -16.22 33.86
N SER A 53 2.38 -16.23 33.31
CA SER A 53 2.95 -17.39 32.61
C SER A 53 4.22 -17.95 33.25
N GLN A 54 4.93 -17.14 34.05
CA GLN A 54 6.23 -17.48 34.63
C GLN A 54 6.29 -17.08 36.10
N SER A 55 6.86 -17.95 36.94
CA SER A 55 7.12 -17.65 38.35
C SER A 55 8.54 -17.18 38.63
N VAL A 56 9.36 -17.00 37.58
CA VAL A 56 10.77 -16.63 37.71
C VAL A 56 10.94 -15.18 38.11
N TRP A 57 12.03 -14.88 38.82
CA TRP A 57 12.36 -13.53 39.26
C TRP A 57 12.38 -12.52 38.10
N LEU A 58 11.57 -11.47 38.21
CA LEU A 58 11.46 -10.45 37.16
C LEU A 58 12.65 -9.48 37.15
N MET A 59 13.24 -9.26 35.99
CA MET A 59 14.31 -8.28 35.76
C MET A 59 13.88 -7.22 34.74
N PRO A 60 14.49 -6.02 34.74
CA PRO A 60 14.15 -4.97 33.76
C PRO A 60 14.25 -5.43 32.30
N GLY A 61 15.17 -6.35 32.00
CA GLY A 61 15.33 -6.93 30.67
C GLY A 61 14.08 -7.68 30.19
N HIS A 62 13.39 -8.40 31.08
CA HIS A 62 12.16 -9.11 30.77
C HIS A 62 11.05 -8.13 30.36
N VAL A 63 10.87 -7.05 31.14
CA VAL A 63 9.90 -5.99 30.82
C VAL A 63 10.19 -5.37 29.44
N SER A 64 11.46 -5.05 29.15
CA SER A 64 11.85 -4.55 27.82
C SER A 64 11.54 -5.54 26.70
N ALA A 65 11.79 -6.82 26.91
CA ALA A 65 11.52 -7.87 25.92
C ALA A 65 10.02 -7.99 25.63
N THR A 66 9.19 -8.05 26.68
CA THR A 66 7.73 -8.12 26.56
C THR A 66 7.15 -6.91 25.85
N ILE A 67 7.56 -5.69 26.23
CA ILE A 67 7.10 -4.45 25.57
C ILE A 67 7.50 -4.45 24.10
N ARG A 68 8.74 -4.84 23.78
CA ARG A 68 9.23 -4.92 22.39
C ARG A 68 8.41 -5.91 21.57
N ALA A 69 8.17 -7.11 22.10
CA ALA A 69 7.41 -8.15 21.43
C ALA A 69 5.97 -7.67 21.13
N ARG A 70 5.30 -7.04 22.09
CA ARG A 70 3.96 -6.47 21.89
C ARG A 70 3.92 -5.39 20.82
N ARG A 71 4.88 -4.46 20.85
CA ARG A 71 4.98 -3.41 19.81
C ARG A 71 5.22 -4.01 18.42
N GLN A 72 6.03 -5.06 18.33
CA GLN A 72 6.26 -5.77 17.07
C GLN A 72 5.02 -6.49 16.58
N ASP A 73 4.30 -7.21 17.44
CA ASP A 73 3.05 -7.89 17.10
C ASP A 73 1.97 -6.89 16.63
N LEU A 74 1.81 -5.75 17.32
CA LEU A 74 0.89 -4.70 16.89
C LEU A 74 1.26 -4.15 15.51
N ALA A 75 2.54 -3.83 15.29
CA ALA A 75 3.01 -3.34 13.99
C ALA A 75 2.80 -4.38 12.87
N GLN A 76 3.01 -5.66 13.15
CA GLN A 76 2.78 -6.74 12.20
C GLN A 76 1.29 -6.89 11.87
N ARG A 77 0.40 -6.80 12.85
CA ARG A 77 -1.06 -6.86 12.64
C ARG A 77 -1.56 -5.68 11.83
N GLU A 78 -1.04 -4.49 12.10
CA GLU A 78 -1.35 -3.28 11.32
C GLU A 78 -0.90 -3.43 9.87
N GLN A 79 0.33 -3.90 9.64
CA GLN A 79 0.84 -4.19 8.30
C GLN A 79 0.02 -5.25 7.57
N ALA A 80 -0.32 -6.35 8.26
CA ALA A 80 -1.16 -7.40 7.69
C ALA A 80 -2.56 -6.88 7.32
N GLY A 81 -3.16 -6.04 8.17
CA GLY A 81 -4.43 -5.36 7.88
C GLY A 81 -4.34 -4.49 6.63
N TYR A 82 -3.27 -3.71 6.47
CA TYR A 82 -3.02 -2.91 5.27
C TYR A 82 -2.91 -3.79 4.02
N GLN A 83 -2.18 -4.90 4.08
CA GLN A 83 -2.02 -5.82 2.96
C GLN A 83 -3.35 -6.47 2.55
N ILE A 84 -4.19 -6.84 3.51
CA ILE A 84 -5.53 -7.41 3.24
C ILE A 84 -6.42 -6.35 2.55
N ALA A 85 -6.40 -5.11 3.03
CA ALA A 85 -7.16 -4.02 2.43
C ALA A 85 -6.71 -3.73 0.99
N ALA A 86 -5.40 -3.64 0.76
CA ALA A 86 -4.84 -3.44 -0.58
C ALA A 86 -5.17 -4.61 -1.53
N ALA A 87 -5.12 -5.85 -1.04
CA ALA A 87 -5.50 -7.02 -1.82
C ALA A 87 -6.99 -7.02 -2.20
N ALA A 88 -7.87 -6.51 -1.33
CA ALA A 88 -9.29 -6.35 -1.65
C ALA A 88 -9.52 -5.31 -2.74
N GLU A 89 -8.84 -4.16 -2.69
CA GLU A 89 -8.89 -3.11 -3.71
C GLU A 89 -8.37 -3.61 -5.07
N VAL A 90 -7.23 -4.29 -5.09
CA VAL A 90 -6.69 -4.91 -6.32
C VAL A 90 -7.66 -5.94 -6.87
N ARG A 91 -8.28 -6.76 -6.03
CA ARG A 91 -9.29 -7.74 -6.47
C ARG A 91 -10.52 -7.06 -7.06
N GLU A 92 -10.98 -5.95 -6.47
CA GLU A 92 -12.09 -5.15 -7.01
C GLU A 92 -11.73 -4.57 -8.39
N LEU A 93 -10.52 -4.03 -8.54
CA LEU A 93 -10.02 -3.53 -9.82
C LEU A 93 -9.95 -4.65 -10.87
N VAL A 94 -9.37 -5.80 -10.52
CA VAL A 94 -9.24 -6.95 -11.43
C VAL A 94 -10.62 -7.54 -11.79
N ALA A 95 -11.59 -7.53 -10.88
CA ALA A 95 -12.97 -7.93 -11.20
C ALA A 95 -13.65 -7.01 -12.22
N GLY A 96 -13.16 -5.77 -12.39
CA GLY A 96 -13.56 -4.87 -13.47
C GLY A 96 -12.92 -5.18 -14.83
N VAL A 97 -11.76 -5.84 -14.84
CA VAL A 97 -11.01 -6.19 -16.06
C VAL A 97 -11.60 -7.46 -16.67
N GLY A 98 -12.51 -7.30 -17.64
CA GLY A 98 -13.18 -8.42 -18.32
C GLY A 98 -14.70 -8.31 -18.37
N ARG A 99 -15.29 -7.24 -17.82
CA ARG A 99 -16.65 -6.86 -18.22
C ARG A 99 -16.62 -6.55 -19.72
N HIS A 100 -17.27 -7.40 -20.49
CA HIS A 100 -17.59 -7.12 -21.88
C HIS A 100 -18.35 -5.79 -21.88
N VAL A 101 -17.88 -4.82 -22.68
CA VAL A 101 -18.57 -3.54 -22.85
C VAL A 101 -19.77 -3.80 -23.78
N ASP A 102 -20.66 -4.68 -23.35
CA ASP A 102 -21.93 -4.97 -24.01
C ASP A 102 -22.94 -3.92 -23.56
N ASP A 103 -22.68 -2.67 -23.96
CA ASP A 103 -23.62 -1.55 -23.97
C ASP A 103 -23.03 -0.37 -24.78
N VAL A 104 -22.31 -0.66 -25.87
CA VAL A 104 -22.37 0.25 -27.02
C VAL A 104 -23.70 0.00 -27.71
N ALA A 105 -24.75 0.60 -27.16
CA ALA A 105 -25.92 0.98 -27.94
C ALA A 105 -25.42 1.46 -29.30
N GLU A 106 -25.88 0.83 -30.38
CA GLU A 106 -25.53 1.07 -31.78
C GLU A 106 -24.88 2.45 -31.95
N HIS A 107 -23.57 2.53 -31.76
CA HIS A 107 -22.87 3.79 -31.87
C HIS A 107 -22.91 4.07 -33.36
N GLU A 108 -23.75 5.01 -33.78
CA GLU A 108 -23.69 5.57 -35.13
C GLU A 108 -22.20 5.77 -35.42
N PRO A 109 -21.66 5.13 -36.47
CA PRO A 109 -20.22 5.15 -36.71
C PRO A 109 -19.79 6.60 -36.72
N ALA A 110 -18.90 6.95 -35.79
CA ALA A 110 -18.50 8.33 -35.55
C ALA A 110 -18.25 9.02 -36.91
N PRO A 111 -18.82 10.22 -37.12
CA PRO A 111 -18.82 10.86 -38.43
C PRO A 111 -17.39 10.88 -38.95
N VAL A 112 -17.20 10.28 -40.13
CA VAL A 112 -15.87 10.13 -40.74
C VAL A 112 -15.18 11.50 -40.69
N PRO A 113 -13.95 11.59 -40.14
CA PRO A 113 -13.24 12.86 -40.03
C PRO A 113 -13.23 13.55 -41.39
N SER A 114 -13.47 14.88 -41.44
CA SER A 114 -13.58 15.64 -42.69
C SER A 114 -12.44 15.33 -43.68
N LYS A 115 -11.22 15.13 -43.17
CA LYS A 115 -10.02 14.73 -43.93
C LYS A 115 -10.12 13.41 -44.71
N TRP A 116 -11.13 12.57 -44.47
CA TRP A 116 -11.34 11.27 -45.12
C TRP A 116 -12.56 11.22 -46.04
N ARG A 117 -13.31 12.32 -46.19
CA ARG A 117 -14.57 12.32 -46.98
C ARG A 117 -14.36 12.27 -48.49
N SER A 118 -13.20 12.69 -48.97
CA SER A 118 -12.82 12.65 -50.39
C SER A 118 -11.88 11.48 -50.69
N ALA A 119 -11.86 11.00 -51.93
CA ALA A 119 -10.86 10.05 -52.39
C ALA A 119 -9.47 10.73 -52.42
N CYS A 120 -8.41 9.98 -52.09
CA CYS A 120 -7.05 10.50 -52.14
C CYS A 120 -6.53 10.50 -53.59
N PRO A 121 -6.16 11.65 -54.18
CA PRO A 121 -5.62 11.67 -55.54
C PRO A 121 -4.25 11.01 -55.67
N HIS A 122 -3.50 10.93 -54.56
CA HIS A 122 -2.12 10.44 -54.54
C HIS A 122 -2.01 8.92 -54.44
N CYS A 123 -2.84 8.29 -53.60
CA CYS A 123 -2.81 6.83 -53.42
C CYS A 123 -4.12 6.14 -53.80
N HIS A 124 -5.10 6.89 -54.33
CA HIS A 124 -6.41 6.41 -54.78
C HIS A 124 -7.26 5.73 -53.71
N ALA A 125 -6.92 5.91 -52.42
CA ALA A 125 -7.77 5.45 -51.31
C ALA A 125 -9.15 6.11 -51.38
N GLY A 126 -10.22 5.31 -51.37
CA GLY A 126 -11.60 5.79 -51.43
C GLY A 126 -12.03 6.60 -50.19
N PRO A 127 -13.19 7.28 -50.25
CA PRO A 127 -13.79 7.95 -49.10
C PRO A 127 -13.88 7.00 -47.89
N GLY A 128 -13.48 7.48 -46.71
CA GLY A 128 -13.44 6.70 -45.47
C GLY A 128 -12.26 5.73 -45.31
N ALA A 129 -11.57 5.37 -46.39
CA ALA A 129 -10.40 4.48 -46.31
C ALA A 129 -9.13 5.26 -45.89
N PRO A 130 -8.23 4.68 -45.07
CA PRO A 130 -6.95 5.31 -44.73
C PRO A 130 -6.06 5.44 -45.96
N CYS A 131 -5.18 6.44 -45.98
CA CYS A 131 -4.18 6.52 -47.04
C CYS A 131 -3.19 5.37 -46.88
N VAL A 132 -2.81 4.72 -47.97
CA VAL A 132 -1.81 3.64 -47.96
C VAL A 132 -0.52 4.08 -48.66
N ARG A 133 0.61 3.52 -48.20
CA ARG A 133 1.87 3.56 -48.95
C ARG A 133 1.94 2.31 -49.83
N PRO A 134 2.01 2.44 -51.16
CA PRO A 134 2.19 1.28 -52.02
C PRO A 134 3.56 0.66 -51.76
N SER A 135 3.61 -0.66 -51.62
CA SER A 135 4.84 -1.45 -51.59
C SER A 135 4.86 -2.35 -52.81
N ARG A 136 6.03 -2.53 -53.45
CA ARG A 136 6.16 -3.42 -54.61
C ARG A 136 6.21 -4.90 -54.21
N ASP A 137 6.74 -5.17 -53.02
CA ASP A 137 7.08 -6.52 -52.55
C ASP A 137 6.21 -6.98 -51.38
N ALA A 138 5.25 -6.15 -50.92
CA ALA A 138 4.39 -6.45 -49.78
C ALA A 138 3.02 -5.79 -49.90
N ALA A 139 2.09 -6.21 -49.02
CA ALA A 139 0.78 -5.58 -48.92
C ALA A 139 0.90 -4.07 -48.59
N PRO A 140 0.03 -3.21 -49.15
CA PRO A 140 0.01 -1.79 -48.85
C PRO A 140 -0.15 -1.54 -47.35
N VAL A 141 0.70 -0.66 -46.79
CA VAL A 141 0.66 -0.34 -45.36
C VAL A 141 -0.15 0.94 -45.15
N ALA A 142 -1.12 0.89 -44.24
CA ALA A 142 -1.92 2.05 -43.85
C ALA A 142 -1.05 3.10 -43.15
N LEU A 143 -1.18 4.35 -43.57
CA LEU A 143 -0.51 5.48 -42.96
C LEU A 143 -1.30 5.99 -41.75
N ALA A 144 -0.59 6.43 -40.71
CA ALA A 144 -1.19 7.10 -39.56
C ALA A 144 -1.82 8.46 -39.91
N ASN A 145 -1.40 9.07 -41.03
CA ASN A 145 -1.87 10.37 -41.51
C ASN A 145 -2.27 10.32 -43.00
N VAL A 146 -3.00 11.33 -43.47
CA VAL A 146 -3.42 11.43 -44.88
C VAL A 146 -2.34 12.11 -45.73
N HIS A 147 -2.30 11.78 -47.02
CA HIS A 147 -1.47 12.54 -47.97
C HIS A 147 -1.96 14.00 -48.07
N PRO A 148 -1.05 14.99 -48.18
CA PRO A 148 -1.42 16.41 -48.33
C PRO A 148 -2.40 16.66 -49.48
N SER A 149 -2.26 15.93 -50.59
CA SER A 149 -3.15 16.02 -51.76
C SER A 149 -4.61 15.72 -51.42
N ARG A 150 -4.88 14.92 -50.37
CA ARG A 150 -6.24 14.63 -49.91
C ARG A 150 -6.83 15.77 -49.07
N LEU A 151 -6.01 16.43 -48.26
CA LEU A 151 -6.44 17.57 -47.45
C LEU A 151 -6.90 18.74 -48.33
N ASN A 152 -6.19 18.99 -49.43
CA ASN A 152 -6.55 20.05 -50.39
C ASN A 152 -7.93 19.81 -51.04
N VAL A 153 -8.26 18.55 -51.34
CA VAL A 153 -9.58 18.19 -51.90
C VAL A 153 -10.69 18.27 -50.85
N ALA A 154 -10.39 17.94 -49.58
CA ALA A 154 -11.37 18.04 -48.50
C ALA A 154 -11.68 19.48 -48.06
N ALA A 155 -10.87 20.46 -48.50
CA ALA A 155 -11.01 21.89 -48.18
C ALA A 155 -11.65 22.72 -49.32
N SER A 156 -11.97 22.09 -50.46
CA SER A 156 -12.63 22.70 -51.63
C SER A 156 -14.11 22.34 -51.66
#